data_AF-A0A8X6WQY4-F1
#
_entry.id   AF-A0A8X6WQY4-F1
#
_cell.length_a   1.000
_cell.length_b   1.000
_cell.length_c   1.000
_cell.angle_alpha   90.00
_cell.angle_beta   90.00
_cell.angle_gamma   90.00
#
_symmetry.space_group_name_H-M   'P 1'
#
loop_
_entity.id
_entity.type
_entity.pdbx_description
1 polymer ?
#
loop_
_entity_poly.entity_id
_entity_poly.type
_entity_poly.pdbx_seq_one_letter_code
_entity_poly.pdbx_strand_id
1 'polypeptide(L)'
;MKLLATTFIDSCIMVFPKYVKRSTLYFDVFLIILYTPSLIADTFCGKPPEVKNGEALVEAFNTDFPVGTNIGYSCHVGFILNTIGNSYAVCVSGNDTAFWQPAVISCEPVCNHLPTLNNGKLKLEGRSPPFMVGDSIDYTCNSGYIADQMNPKITCTLEENVANWTETDNSCKLLVINCNDPGYIENAQRFGNVFTFPHNVTYVCDEGFKLVGTPVRYCSSKGQWLPNSSPLCEAIVCPILSHPINGKVISSQRRLHDVANYECDRHFNLSGNNERICQEDGSWSGDVPTCKEITCFDPGELQHVRVIPQKTSHKAGDLVIFKCKYAFHQTSSKCLESGEWSKRPPLCPGPTTESSLSSTNTPSFEPDVDINVARKASCDDPGKIKNGERIFVGLSINSSVTYTCEDGYELRGRGTLFCMENGKWDLDKLPICVKPLSVPSIIGIVLGVLILVIIGVCVYFWYRWREKKIRGYGDKSKALTADATDLEEIAGLESGKKPIPVTVL
;
A
#
# COMPACT_ATOMS: atom_id res chain seq x y z
N MET A 1 -2.12 16.42 -54.38
CA MET A 1 -1.26 16.70 -55.55
C MET A 1 -1.33 15.47 -56.44
N LYS A 2 -2.21 15.43 -57.45
CA LYS A 2 -2.03 16.00 -58.80
C LYS A 2 -0.65 15.65 -59.38
N LEU A 3 -0.63 14.74 -60.36
CA LEU A 3 -0.26 14.94 -61.77
C LEU A 3 -0.27 13.52 -62.42
N LEU A 4 -1.20 13.19 -63.33
CA LEU A 4 -1.15 13.42 -64.80
C LEU A 4 0.07 12.71 -65.42
N ALA A 5 -0.01 11.86 -66.45
CA ALA A 5 -0.78 11.94 -67.69
C ALA A 5 -0.62 10.57 -68.45
N THR A 6 -1.67 9.95 -69.02
CA THR A 6 -1.97 9.80 -70.48
C THR A 6 -0.84 9.16 -71.32
N THR A 7 -0.99 8.20 -72.25
CA THR A 7 -2.11 7.74 -73.11
C THR A 7 -1.58 6.66 -74.09
N PHE A 8 -2.45 5.73 -74.50
CA PHE A 8 -2.65 5.13 -75.85
C PHE A 8 -1.53 4.33 -76.57
N ILE A 9 -1.76 3.02 -76.82
CA ILE A 9 -2.19 2.38 -78.10
C ILE A 9 -1.12 2.43 -79.21
N ASP A 10 -0.53 1.30 -79.63
CA ASP A 10 -1.03 0.47 -80.74
C ASP A 10 -0.13 -0.74 -81.08
N SER A 11 -0.71 -1.62 -81.90
CA SER A 11 -0.25 -2.94 -82.33
C SER A 11 0.71 -2.92 -83.54
N CYS A 12 1.30 -4.10 -83.79
CA CYS A 12 1.78 -4.64 -85.09
C CYS A 12 3.26 -4.52 -85.53
N ILE A 13 3.86 -5.73 -85.65
CA ILE A 13 4.48 -6.31 -86.87
C ILE A 13 5.93 -5.94 -87.26
N MET A 14 6.73 -7.02 -87.30
CA MET A 14 7.96 -7.33 -88.05
C MET A 14 9.26 -6.55 -87.77
N VAL A 15 10.36 -7.30 -87.54
CA VAL A 15 11.44 -7.56 -88.53
C VAL A 15 12.50 -8.51 -87.90
N PHE A 16 12.83 -9.57 -88.67
CA PHE A 16 13.90 -10.58 -88.51
C PHE A 16 15.32 -9.95 -88.49
N PRO A 17 16.41 -10.60 -87.98
CA PRO A 17 17.11 -11.66 -88.77
C PRO A 17 17.92 -12.77 -88.05
N LYS A 18 17.95 -13.95 -88.71
CA LYS A 18 19.08 -14.89 -89.02
C LYS A 18 19.96 -15.45 -87.86
N TYR A 19 20.42 -16.71 -87.77
CA TYR A 19 21.11 -17.64 -88.73
C TYR A 19 21.04 -19.10 -88.12
N VAL A 20 20.60 -20.16 -88.86
CA VAL A 20 21.38 -21.27 -89.50
C VAL A 20 21.97 -22.32 -88.52
N LYS A 21 21.73 -23.65 -88.64
CA LYS A 21 22.22 -24.63 -89.67
C LYS A 21 21.46 -25.98 -89.50
N ARG A 22 20.76 -26.50 -90.53
CA ARG A 22 21.15 -27.58 -91.49
C ARG A 22 21.11 -29.00 -90.87
N SER A 23 20.31 -29.96 -91.35
CA SER A 23 20.45 -30.60 -92.67
C SER A 23 19.18 -31.26 -93.21
N THR A 24 19.15 -31.28 -94.54
CA THR A 24 18.09 -31.59 -95.51
C THR A 24 18.01 -33.05 -95.96
N LEU A 25 16.76 -33.48 -96.25
CA LEU A 25 16.24 -34.25 -97.41
C LEU A 25 16.83 -35.64 -97.75
N TYR A 26 15.99 -36.68 -97.84
CA TYR A 26 15.40 -37.15 -99.12
C TYR A 26 14.58 -38.47 -98.97
N PHE A 27 13.62 -38.61 -99.88
CA PHE A 27 12.94 -39.81 -100.39
C PHE A 27 11.60 -40.28 -99.78
N ASP A 28 10.70 -40.45 -100.72
CA ASP A 28 9.27 -40.65 -100.69
C ASP A 28 8.96 -42.11 -101.08
N VAL A 29 7.73 -42.55 -100.81
CA VAL A 29 7.08 -43.81 -101.25
C VAL A 29 7.49 -45.09 -100.50
N PHE A 30 6.57 -45.62 -99.67
CA PHE A 30 5.96 -46.95 -99.87
C PHE A 30 4.92 -47.31 -98.79
N LEU A 31 3.75 -47.77 -99.25
CA LEU A 31 2.81 -48.74 -98.65
C LEU A 31 2.03 -48.42 -97.36
N ILE A 32 0.77 -48.07 -97.61
CA ILE A 32 -0.46 -48.64 -97.01
C ILE A 32 -0.20 -49.91 -96.17
N ILE A 33 -0.38 -49.82 -94.85
CA ILE A 33 -1.03 -50.87 -94.06
C ILE A 33 -2.03 -50.19 -93.11
N LEU A 34 -3.29 -50.51 -93.35
CA LEU A 34 -4.41 -50.33 -92.45
C LEU A 34 -4.10 -51.04 -91.13
N TYR A 35 -3.77 -50.29 -90.08
CA TYR A 35 -4.09 -50.70 -88.73
C TYR A 35 -5.14 -49.74 -88.20
N THR A 36 -6.37 -50.25 -88.15
CA THR A 36 -7.43 -49.73 -87.29
C THR A 36 -6.83 -49.36 -85.94
N PRO A 37 -7.02 -48.14 -85.41
CA PRO A 37 -6.92 -47.99 -83.97
C PRO A 37 -8.09 -48.82 -83.44
N SER A 38 -7.81 -50.03 -82.98
CA SER A 38 -8.65 -50.64 -81.96
C SER A 38 -8.70 -49.58 -80.86
N LEU A 39 -9.84 -48.89 -80.72
CA LEU A 39 -10.11 -48.07 -79.54
C LEU A 39 -10.02 -49.03 -78.36
N ILE A 40 -8.85 -49.10 -77.74
CA ILE A 40 -8.77 -49.37 -76.32
C ILE A 40 -9.35 -48.09 -75.75
N ALA A 41 -10.60 -48.14 -75.29
CA ALA A 41 -11.13 -47.07 -74.47
C ALA A 41 -10.22 -47.02 -73.24
N ASP A 42 -9.30 -46.06 -73.20
CA ASP A 42 -8.48 -45.86 -72.03
C ASP A 42 -9.45 -45.53 -70.88
N THR A 43 -9.59 -46.48 -69.95
CA THR A 43 -10.50 -46.34 -68.83
C THR A 43 -9.84 -45.44 -67.80
N PHE A 44 -10.15 -44.14 -67.86
CA PHE A 44 -9.70 -43.15 -66.89
C PHE A 44 -10.83 -42.81 -65.91
N CYS A 45 -10.50 -42.55 -64.65
CA CYS A 45 -11.41 -41.86 -63.76
C CYS A 45 -11.44 -40.37 -64.11
N GLY A 46 -12.63 -39.78 -64.12
CA GLY A 46 -12.79 -38.33 -64.21
C GLY A 46 -12.40 -37.61 -62.92
N LYS A 47 -12.87 -36.38 -62.75
CA LYS A 47 -12.58 -35.55 -61.57
C LYS A 47 -12.81 -36.31 -60.25
N PRO A 48 -11.93 -36.14 -59.24
CA PRO A 48 -12.09 -36.80 -57.95
C PRO A 48 -13.37 -36.36 -57.23
N PRO A 49 -13.95 -37.19 -56.34
CA PRO A 49 -15.10 -36.82 -55.52
C PRO A 49 -14.94 -35.47 -54.82
N GLU A 50 -15.92 -34.59 -54.95
CA GLU A 50 -15.94 -33.34 -54.19
C GLU A 50 -16.22 -33.63 -52.71
N VAL A 51 -15.45 -33.01 -51.83
CA VAL A 51 -15.60 -33.11 -50.38
C VAL A 51 -16.00 -31.75 -49.81
N LYS A 52 -17.06 -31.72 -48.99
CA LYS A 52 -17.45 -30.49 -48.26
C LYS A 52 -16.57 -30.33 -47.03
N ASN A 53 -16.10 -29.10 -46.76
CA ASN A 53 -15.19 -28.78 -45.65
C ASN A 53 -13.87 -29.58 -45.69
N GLY A 54 -13.38 -29.85 -46.90
CA GLY A 54 -12.09 -30.48 -47.15
C GLY A 54 -11.63 -30.21 -48.58
N GLU A 55 -10.48 -30.77 -48.94
CA GLU A 55 -9.88 -30.67 -50.26
C GLU A 55 -9.25 -32.00 -50.68
N ALA A 56 -9.21 -32.23 -52.00
CA ALA A 56 -8.44 -33.34 -52.58
C ALA A 56 -6.99 -32.90 -52.76
N LEU A 57 -6.04 -33.69 -52.31
CA LEU A 57 -4.60 -33.44 -52.41
C LEU A 57 -4.09 -33.81 -53.81
N VAL A 58 -4.53 -33.05 -54.82
CA VAL A 58 -4.20 -33.27 -56.23
C VAL A 58 -3.90 -31.95 -56.94
N GLU A 59 -3.04 -31.98 -57.96
CA GLU A 59 -2.74 -30.81 -58.79
C GLU A 59 -3.93 -30.43 -59.68
N ALA A 60 -4.29 -29.14 -59.70
CA ALA A 60 -5.54 -28.62 -60.25
C ALA A 60 -5.75 -28.79 -61.78
N PHE A 61 -4.79 -29.34 -62.50
CA PHE A 61 -4.79 -29.44 -63.96
C PHE A 61 -5.10 -30.85 -64.51
N ASN A 62 -5.13 -31.88 -63.66
CA ASN A 62 -5.41 -33.24 -64.12
C ASN A 62 -6.92 -33.50 -64.20
N THR A 63 -7.40 -33.82 -65.40
CA THR A 63 -8.81 -34.17 -65.67
C THR A 63 -9.03 -35.67 -65.79
N ASP A 64 -7.99 -36.42 -66.15
CA ASP A 64 -8.04 -37.85 -66.45
C ASP A 64 -7.02 -38.58 -65.56
N PHE A 65 -7.51 -39.54 -64.76
CA PHE A 65 -6.71 -40.28 -63.79
C PHE A 65 -6.67 -41.77 -64.17
N PRO A 66 -5.50 -42.38 -64.41
CA PRO A 66 -5.41 -43.78 -64.79
C PRO A 66 -5.87 -44.70 -63.65
N VAL A 67 -6.40 -45.88 -64.00
CA VAL A 67 -6.75 -46.92 -63.02
C VAL A 67 -5.54 -47.27 -62.16
N GLY A 68 -5.76 -47.32 -60.85
CA GLY A 68 -4.72 -47.49 -59.83
C GLY A 68 -4.25 -46.17 -59.19
N THR A 69 -4.66 -45.01 -59.72
CA THR A 69 -4.32 -43.71 -59.10
C THR A 69 -4.91 -43.60 -57.70
N ASN A 70 -4.12 -43.13 -56.75
CA ASN A 70 -4.51 -42.89 -55.37
C ASN A 70 -4.44 -41.40 -55.03
N ILE A 71 -5.57 -40.81 -54.62
CA ILE A 71 -5.66 -39.39 -54.23
C ILE A 71 -6.02 -39.29 -52.76
N GLY A 72 -5.18 -38.62 -51.98
CA GLY A 72 -5.44 -38.30 -50.58
C GLY A 72 -6.41 -37.13 -50.42
N TYR A 73 -7.09 -37.07 -49.28
CA TYR A 73 -7.99 -35.98 -48.91
C TYR A 73 -7.60 -35.42 -47.55
N SER A 74 -7.73 -34.11 -47.39
CA SER A 74 -7.57 -33.40 -46.12
C SER A 74 -8.87 -32.68 -45.78
N CYS A 75 -9.29 -32.78 -44.53
CA CYS A 75 -10.40 -31.96 -44.03
C CYS A 75 -9.88 -30.61 -43.54
N HIS A 76 -10.71 -29.58 -43.65
CA HIS A 76 -10.46 -28.28 -43.05
C HIS A 76 -10.45 -28.37 -41.52
N VAL A 77 -9.83 -27.38 -40.86
CA VAL A 77 -9.77 -27.31 -39.39
C VAL A 77 -11.18 -27.37 -38.80
N GLY A 78 -11.36 -28.28 -37.84
CA GLY A 78 -12.67 -28.53 -37.19
C GLY A 78 -13.41 -29.74 -37.75
N PHE A 79 -12.82 -30.47 -38.70
CA PHE A 79 -13.43 -31.66 -39.29
C PHE A 79 -12.45 -32.84 -39.39
N ILE A 80 -12.96 -34.07 -39.32
CA ILE A 80 -12.20 -35.32 -39.51
C ILE A 80 -12.86 -36.23 -40.55
N LEU A 81 -12.07 -37.04 -41.25
CA LEU A 81 -12.58 -38.05 -42.18
C LEU A 81 -13.15 -39.23 -41.39
N ASN A 82 -14.45 -39.50 -41.52
CA ASN A 82 -15.12 -40.63 -40.87
C ASN A 82 -15.24 -41.88 -41.77
N THR A 83 -14.72 -41.86 -43.00
CA THR A 83 -14.86 -43.02 -43.89
C THR A 83 -14.06 -44.21 -43.37
N ILE A 84 -14.79 -45.27 -42.99
CA ILE A 84 -14.27 -46.62 -42.73
C ILE A 84 -13.34 -47.02 -43.89
N GLY A 85 -12.03 -46.93 -43.68
CA GLY A 85 -11.04 -47.47 -44.59
C GLY A 85 -9.91 -46.51 -44.96
N ASN A 86 -10.19 -45.39 -45.63
CA ASN A 86 -9.13 -44.66 -46.33
C ASN A 86 -9.29 -43.14 -46.26
N SER A 87 -8.20 -42.42 -45.96
CA SER A 87 -8.06 -40.98 -46.18
C SER A 87 -7.83 -40.64 -47.66
N TYR A 88 -8.15 -41.59 -48.55
CA TYR A 88 -7.75 -41.57 -49.94
C TYR A 88 -8.77 -42.32 -50.81
N ALA A 89 -8.98 -41.85 -52.03
CA ALA A 89 -9.78 -42.53 -53.05
C ALA A 89 -8.86 -43.17 -54.09
N VAL A 90 -9.20 -44.41 -54.47
CA VAL A 90 -8.49 -45.14 -55.51
C VAL A 90 -9.35 -45.22 -56.76
N CYS A 91 -8.77 -44.94 -57.91
CA CYS A 91 -9.40 -45.15 -59.20
C CYS A 91 -9.39 -46.66 -59.54
N VAL A 92 -10.55 -47.30 -59.63
CA VAL A 92 -10.69 -48.74 -59.92
C VAL A 92 -11.38 -48.97 -61.26
N SER A 93 -11.00 -50.03 -61.98
CA SER A 93 -11.64 -50.43 -63.25
C SER A 93 -12.89 -51.26 -63.02
N GLY A 94 -14.02 -50.86 -63.59
CA GLY A 94 -15.23 -51.68 -63.74
C GLY A 94 -15.30 -52.41 -65.08
N ASN A 95 -16.45 -53.04 -65.38
CA ASN A 95 -16.61 -53.87 -66.59
C ASN A 95 -16.38 -53.10 -67.90
N ASP A 96 -16.61 -51.77 -67.95
CA ASP A 96 -16.35 -50.91 -69.13
C ASP A 96 -16.01 -49.44 -68.78
N THR A 97 -15.94 -49.07 -67.49
CA THR A 97 -15.70 -47.69 -67.02
C THR A 97 -14.87 -47.68 -65.74
N ALA A 98 -14.05 -46.66 -65.51
CA ALA A 98 -13.32 -46.49 -64.25
C ALA A 98 -14.09 -45.56 -63.28
N PHE A 99 -14.03 -45.84 -61.97
CA PHE A 99 -14.70 -45.06 -60.92
C PHE A 99 -13.86 -44.94 -59.65
N TRP A 100 -14.12 -43.88 -58.87
CA TRP A 100 -13.45 -43.64 -57.59
C TRP A 100 -14.05 -44.49 -56.47
N GLN A 101 -13.20 -45.13 -55.68
CA GLN A 101 -13.59 -45.91 -54.51
C GLN A 101 -12.83 -45.43 -53.26
N PRO A 102 -13.54 -44.95 -52.20
CA PRO A 102 -14.99 -44.77 -52.13
C PRO A 102 -15.49 -43.63 -53.04
N ALA A 103 -16.74 -43.74 -53.50
CA ALA A 103 -17.36 -42.73 -54.36
C ALA A 103 -17.77 -41.44 -53.61
N VAL A 104 -17.83 -41.50 -52.28
CA VAL A 104 -18.19 -40.38 -51.41
C VAL A 104 -17.14 -40.27 -50.30
N ILE A 105 -16.65 -39.05 -50.10
CA ILE A 105 -15.76 -38.69 -48.99
C ILE A 105 -16.44 -37.60 -48.18
N SER A 106 -16.50 -37.79 -46.86
CA SER A 106 -17.20 -36.90 -45.95
C SER A 106 -16.32 -36.51 -44.77
N CYS A 107 -16.28 -35.21 -44.50
CA CYS A 107 -15.65 -34.60 -43.34
C CYS A 107 -16.71 -34.34 -42.27
N GLU A 108 -16.54 -34.93 -41.08
CA GLU A 108 -17.43 -34.75 -39.94
C GLU A 108 -16.88 -33.72 -38.95
N PRO A 109 -17.73 -32.86 -38.39
CA PRO A 109 -17.28 -31.81 -37.48
C PRO A 109 -16.82 -32.40 -36.13
N VAL A 110 -15.71 -31.89 -35.60
CA VAL A 110 -15.08 -32.35 -34.35
C VAL A 110 -14.52 -31.19 -33.53
N CYS A 111 -14.49 -31.36 -32.21
CA CYS A 111 -13.86 -30.44 -31.29
C CYS A 111 -12.35 -30.73 -31.19
N ASN A 112 -11.55 -29.94 -31.92
CA ASN A 112 -10.09 -30.15 -32.04
C ASN A 112 -9.25 -29.48 -30.94
N HIS A 113 -9.80 -28.48 -30.28
CA HIS A 113 -9.14 -27.76 -29.19
C HIS A 113 -9.91 -27.96 -27.90
N LEU A 114 -9.19 -28.09 -26.79
CA LEU A 114 -9.82 -28.17 -25.47
C LEU A 114 -10.40 -26.82 -25.08
N PRO A 115 -11.57 -26.79 -24.41
CA PRO A 115 -12.17 -25.55 -23.95
C PRO A 115 -11.40 -25.02 -22.74
N THR A 116 -11.37 -23.70 -22.60
CA THR A 116 -10.74 -23.03 -21.45
C THR A 116 -11.74 -22.91 -20.30
N LEU A 117 -11.49 -23.60 -19.19
CA LEU A 117 -12.34 -23.52 -18.00
C LEU A 117 -11.74 -22.56 -16.96
N ASN A 118 -12.43 -21.43 -16.74
CA ASN A 118 -12.06 -20.47 -15.70
C ASN A 118 -12.33 -21.04 -14.30
N ASN A 119 -11.36 -20.88 -13.39
CA ASN A 119 -11.47 -21.35 -11.99
C ASN A 119 -11.80 -22.84 -11.84
N GLY A 120 -11.37 -23.68 -12.79
CA GLY A 120 -11.55 -25.13 -12.74
C GLY A 120 -10.50 -25.88 -13.54
N LYS A 121 -10.64 -27.22 -13.57
CA LYS A 121 -9.77 -28.15 -14.29
C LYS A 121 -10.60 -29.23 -14.97
N LEU A 122 -10.27 -29.52 -16.24
CA LEU A 122 -10.85 -30.62 -17.01
C LEU A 122 -10.24 -31.96 -16.57
N LYS A 123 -11.07 -33.00 -16.47
CA LYS A 123 -10.67 -34.38 -16.21
C LYS A 123 -10.66 -35.17 -17.52
N LEU A 124 -9.50 -35.24 -18.15
CA LEU A 124 -9.36 -35.87 -19.47
C LEU A 124 -9.26 -37.40 -19.44
N GLU A 125 -8.92 -38.02 -18.30
CA GLU A 125 -8.81 -39.48 -18.15
C GLU A 125 -8.01 -40.18 -19.28
N GLY A 126 -6.98 -39.52 -19.81
CA GLY A 126 -6.16 -40.05 -20.92
C GLY A 126 -6.72 -39.81 -22.33
N ARG A 127 -7.87 -39.13 -22.46
CA ARG A 127 -8.42 -38.69 -23.74
C ARG A 127 -7.68 -37.46 -24.26
N SER A 128 -7.50 -37.37 -25.57
CA SER A 128 -6.92 -36.22 -26.26
C SER A 128 -7.75 -35.88 -27.50
N PRO A 129 -7.71 -34.64 -28.01
CA PRO A 129 -8.38 -34.30 -29.27
C PRO A 129 -7.94 -35.20 -30.42
N PRO A 130 -8.79 -35.40 -31.44
CA PRO A 130 -10.11 -34.77 -31.66
C PRO A 130 -11.25 -35.44 -30.88
N PHE A 131 -12.24 -34.65 -30.45
CA PHE A 131 -13.46 -35.15 -29.78
C PHE A 131 -14.64 -35.11 -30.74
N MET A 132 -15.43 -36.19 -30.76
CA MET A 132 -16.60 -36.32 -31.63
C MET A 132 -17.79 -35.54 -31.05
N VAL A 133 -18.73 -35.13 -31.91
CA VAL A 133 -19.99 -34.52 -31.44
C VAL A 133 -20.72 -35.50 -30.51
N GLY A 134 -21.07 -35.03 -29.32
CA GLY A 134 -21.66 -35.82 -28.25
C GLY A 134 -20.67 -36.26 -27.16
N ASP A 135 -19.36 -36.18 -27.41
CA ASP A 135 -18.37 -36.45 -26.36
C ASP A 135 -18.44 -35.41 -25.24
N SER A 136 -18.32 -35.88 -24.00
CA SER A 136 -18.33 -35.03 -22.81
C SER A 136 -17.09 -35.24 -21.94
N ILE A 137 -16.56 -34.15 -21.40
CA ILE A 137 -15.42 -34.14 -20.47
C ILE A 137 -15.93 -33.67 -19.10
N ASP A 138 -15.66 -34.47 -18.06
CA ASP A 138 -15.97 -34.10 -16.69
C ASP A 138 -15.01 -32.99 -16.22
N TYR A 139 -15.47 -32.10 -15.34
CA TYR A 139 -14.60 -31.06 -14.78
C TYR A 139 -14.74 -30.91 -13.27
N THR A 140 -13.79 -30.22 -12.64
CA THR A 140 -13.84 -29.86 -11.22
C THR A 140 -13.49 -28.39 -11.04
N CYS A 141 -14.20 -27.71 -10.16
CA CYS A 141 -13.91 -26.32 -9.82
C CYS A 141 -12.78 -26.23 -8.77
N ASN A 142 -12.04 -25.13 -8.80
CA ASN A 142 -11.01 -24.80 -7.82
C ASN A 142 -11.66 -24.50 -6.46
N SER A 143 -10.86 -24.52 -5.38
CA SER A 143 -11.34 -24.20 -4.03
C SER A 143 -12.03 -22.83 -3.98
N GLY A 144 -13.23 -22.77 -3.38
CA GLY A 144 -14.05 -21.56 -3.32
C GLY A 144 -15.02 -21.39 -4.50
N TYR A 145 -15.04 -22.32 -5.46
CA TYR A 145 -15.97 -22.32 -6.58
C TYR A 145 -16.82 -23.59 -6.58
N ILE A 146 -18.08 -23.47 -7.00
CA ILE A 146 -19.02 -24.58 -7.17
C ILE A 146 -19.55 -24.62 -8.61
N ALA A 147 -19.81 -25.84 -9.08
CA ALA A 147 -20.56 -26.03 -10.31
C ALA A 147 -22.06 -26.00 -10.01
N ASP A 148 -22.87 -25.55 -10.96
CA ASP A 148 -24.33 -25.51 -10.83
C ASP A 148 -24.96 -26.92 -10.76
N GLN A 149 -24.27 -27.93 -11.29
CA GLN A 149 -24.75 -29.30 -11.42
C GLN A 149 -23.93 -30.28 -10.59
N MET A 150 -24.56 -31.34 -10.10
CA MET A 150 -23.93 -32.34 -9.23
C MET A 150 -22.86 -33.18 -9.96
N ASN A 151 -22.96 -33.31 -11.29
CA ASN A 151 -21.97 -33.96 -12.17
C ASN A 151 -21.62 -33.02 -13.34
N PRO A 152 -20.71 -32.06 -13.12
CA PRO A 152 -20.36 -31.06 -14.12
C PRO A 152 -19.62 -31.65 -15.33
N LYS A 153 -20.17 -31.44 -16.53
CA LYS A 153 -19.59 -31.89 -17.80
C LYS A 153 -19.63 -30.78 -18.85
N ILE A 154 -18.64 -30.77 -19.72
CA ILE A 154 -18.61 -29.91 -20.92
C ILE A 154 -18.70 -30.83 -22.13
N THR A 155 -19.63 -30.55 -23.04
CA THR A 155 -19.99 -31.46 -24.15
C THR A 155 -19.67 -30.82 -25.49
N CYS A 156 -19.15 -31.60 -26.44
CA CYS A 156 -18.96 -31.15 -27.82
C CYS A 156 -20.32 -31.19 -28.53
N THR A 157 -20.87 -30.04 -28.86
CA THR A 157 -22.17 -29.87 -29.52
C THR A 157 -22.00 -29.37 -30.95
N LEU A 158 -23.05 -29.57 -31.76
CA LEU A 158 -23.06 -29.13 -33.15
C LEU A 158 -24.04 -27.96 -33.31
N GLU A 159 -23.52 -26.77 -33.59
CA GLU A 159 -24.32 -25.57 -33.86
C GLU A 159 -23.98 -25.06 -35.26
N GLU A 160 -25.00 -24.88 -36.11
CA GLU A 160 -24.83 -24.38 -37.49
C GLU A 160 -23.78 -25.14 -38.35
N ASN A 161 -23.68 -26.47 -38.19
CA ASN A 161 -22.68 -27.35 -38.83
C ASN A 161 -21.22 -27.14 -38.35
N VAL A 162 -21.00 -26.45 -37.25
CA VAL A 162 -19.70 -26.30 -36.59
C VAL A 162 -19.73 -27.00 -35.23
N ALA A 163 -18.77 -27.90 -34.99
CA ALA A 163 -18.62 -28.52 -33.68
C ALA A 163 -17.92 -27.55 -32.72
N ASN A 164 -18.55 -27.26 -31.59
CA ASN A 164 -17.97 -26.43 -30.54
C ASN A 164 -18.30 -27.02 -29.15
N TRP A 165 -17.49 -26.70 -28.15
CA TRP A 165 -17.81 -27.05 -26.77
C TRP A 165 -18.93 -26.17 -26.23
N THR A 166 -19.76 -26.73 -25.35
CA THR A 166 -20.75 -25.96 -24.58
C THR A 166 -20.09 -24.80 -23.83
N GLU A 167 -20.83 -23.70 -23.69
CA GLU A 167 -20.37 -22.48 -23.02
C GLU A 167 -19.78 -22.76 -21.62
N THR A 168 -18.55 -22.31 -21.41
CA THR A 168 -17.81 -22.50 -20.16
C THR A 168 -17.84 -21.29 -19.23
N ASP A 169 -18.34 -20.15 -19.73
CA ASP A 169 -18.42 -18.91 -18.98
C ASP A 169 -19.50 -19.05 -17.91
N ASN A 170 -19.07 -19.09 -16.64
CA ASN A 170 -19.86 -19.39 -15.44
C ASN A 170 -20.08 -20.87 -15.10
N SER A 171 -19.36 -21.81 -15.71
CA SER A 171 -19.40 -23.23 -15.30
C SER A 171 -18.92 -23.48 -13.87
N CYS A 172 -18.01 -22.63 -13.37
CA CYS A 172 -17.55 -22.61 -11.98
C CYS A 172 -17.83 -21.23 -11.38
N LYS A 173 -18.86 -21.15 -10.53
CA LYS A 173 -19.27 -19.90 -9.88
C LYS A 173 -18.64 -19.79 -8.51
N LEU A 174 -18.30 -18.57 -8.14
CA LEU A 174 -17.76 -18.29 -6.80
C LEU A 174 -18.82 -18.72 -5.77
N LEU A 175 -18.41 -19.55 -4.81
CA LEU A 175 -19.25 -19.90 -3.69
C LEU A 175 -19.33 -18.69 -2.77
N VAL A 176 -20.39 -17.91 -2.93
CA VAL A 176 -20.66 -16.77 -2.04
C VAL A 176 -21.20 -17.31 -0.73
N ILE A 177 -20.30 -17.50 0.23
CA ILE A 177 -20.66 -17.93 1.58
C ILE A 177 -21.01 -16.68 2.38
N ASN A 178 -22.29 -16.50 2.70
CA ASN A 178 -22.77 -15.35 3.47
C ASN A 178 -22.75 -15.67 4.98
N CYS A 179 -22.12 -14.80 5.77
CA CYS A 179 -22.07 -14.92 7.23
C CYS A 179 -23.17 -14.11 7.95
N ASN A 180 -24.08 -13.46 7.21
CA ASN A 180 -25.05 -12.48 7.70
C ASN A 180 -24.40 -11.23 8.32
N ASP A 181 -25.16 -10.17 8.57
CA ASP A 181 -24.64 -8.97 9.22
C ASP A 181 -24.23 -9.30 10.68
N PRO A 182 -22.97 -9.08 11.09
CA PRO A 182 -22.50 -9.34 12.46
C PRO A 182 -23.06 -8.36 13.50
N GLY A 183 -23.81 -7.33 13.08
CA GLY A 183 -24.44 -6.33 13.93
C GLY A 183 -23.51 -5.20 14.33
N TYR A 184 -24.08 -4.24 15.08
CA TYR A 184 -23.38 -3.11 15.67
C TYR A 184 -23.11 -3.39 17.15
N ILE A 185 -22.10 -2.72 17.70
CA ILE A 185 -21.76 -2.75 19.12
C ILE A 185 -21.98 -1.35 19.68
N GLU A 186 -22.52 -1.24 20.89
CA GLU A 186 -22.72 0.05 21.55
C GLU A 186 -21.37 0.73 21.82
N ASN A 187 -21.30 2.04 21.60
CA ASN A 187 -20.09 2.85 21.74
C ASN A 187 -18.93 2.35 20.85
N ALA A 188 -19.24 1.87 19.65
CA ALA A 188 -18.27 1.38 18.69
C ALA A 188 -18.65 1.71 17.24
N GLN A 189 -17.63 1.96 16.43
CA GLN A 189 -17.72 2.09 14.98
C GLN A 189 -17.30 0.79 14.31
N ARG A 190 -18.10 0.33 13.34
CA ARG A 190 -17.81 -0.84 12.51
C ARG A 190 -17.30 -0.41 11.14
N PHE A 191 -16.14 -0.92 10.77
CA PHE A 191 -15.54 -0.79 9.45
C PHE A 191 -15.74 -2.09 8.66
N GLY A 192 -16.22 -1.95 7.41
CA GLY A 192 -16.55 -3.07 6.52
C GLY A 192 -18.06 -3.26 6.35
N ASN A 193 -18.48 -3.47 5.09
CA ASN A 193 -19.87 -3.61 4.67
C ASN A 193 -20.12 -4.85 3.81
N VAL A 194 -19.13 -5.75 3.70
CA VAL A 194 -19.22 -6.99 2.93
C VAL A 194 -19.16 -8.18 3.89
N PHE A 195 -20.20 -9.01 3.88
CA PHE A 195 -20.42 -10.07 4.88
C PHE A 195 -20.23 -11.48 4.30
N THR A 196 -19.41 -11.60 3.26
CA THR A 196 -19.18 -12.86 2.54
C THR A 196 -17.75 -13.32 2.70
N PHE A 197 -17.50 -14.63 2.73
CA PHE A 197 -16.13 -15.17 2.78
C PHE A 197 -15.32 -14.70 1.55
N PRO A 198 -14.07 -14.22 1.69
CA PRO A 198 -13.22 -14.17 2.90
C PRO A 198 -13.16 -12.78 3.58
N HIS A 199 -14.19 -11.93 3.40
CA HIS A 199 -14.20 -10.58 3.96
C HIS A 199 -14.25 -10.56 5.49
N ASN A 200 -13.83 -9.44 6.06
CA ASN A 200 -13.82 -9.19 7.49
C ASN A 200 -14.46 -7.84 7.83
N VAL A 201 -14.81 -7.70 9.10
CA VAL A 201 -15.22 -6.42 9.70
C VAL A 201 -14.32 -6.11 10.89
N THR A 202 -14.07 -4.83 11.11
CA THR A 202 -13.26 -4.34 12.23
C THR A 202 -14.09 -3.41 13.09
N TYR A 203 -14.00 -3.54 14.41
CA TYR A 203 -14.67 -2.69 15.39
C TYR A 203 -13.63 -1.82 16.11
N VAL A 204 -13.96 -0.54 16.26
CA VAL A 204 -13.16 0.44 16.99
C VAL A 204 -14.09 1.10 18.00
N CYS A 205 -13.71 1.13 19.27
CA CYS A 205 -14.52 1.77 20.30
C CYS A 205 -14.49 3.30 20.16
N ASP A 206 -15.58 3.94 20.53
CA ASP A 206 -15.65 5.40 20.65
C ASP A 206 -14.75 5.90 21.80
N GLU A 207 -14.45 7.20 21.79
CA GLU A 207 -13.61 7.82 22.83
C GLU A 207 -14.19 7.60 24.23
N GLY A 208 -13.33 7.25 25.20
CA GLY A 208 -13.76 6.91 26.56
C GLY A 208 -14.13 5.43 26.76
N PHE A 209 -13.99 4.59 25.74
CA PHE A 209 -14.25 3.14 25.84
C PHE A 209 -13.04 2.32 25.39
N LYS A 210 -12.82 1.17 26.04
CA LYS A 210 -11.78 0.20 25.71
C LYS A 210 -12.38 -1.05 25.09
N LEU A 211 -11.69 -1.60 24.10
CA LEU A 211 -12.12 -2.83 23.42
C LEU A 211 -11.76 -4.07 24.24
N VAL A 212 -12.76 -4.89 24.53
CA VAL A 212 -12.63 -6.19 25.18
C VAL A 212 -12.96 -7.28 24.15
N GLY A 213 -11.98 -8.13 23.86
CA GLY A 213 -12.08 -9.19 22.85
C GLY A 213 -11.24 -8.92 21.60
N THR A 214 -11.62 -9.52 20.47
CA THR A 214 -10.90 -9.37 19.20
C THR A 214 -11.52 -8.25 18.37
N PRO A 215 -10.76 -7.23 17.91
CA PRO A 215 -11.31 -6.11 17.16
C PRO A 215 -11.77 -6.50 15.75
N VAL A 216 -11.21 -7.58 15.19
CA VAL A 216 -11.52 -8.05 13.84
C VAL A 216 -12.32 -9.34 13.91
N ARG A 217 -13.39 -9.42 13.12
CA ARG A 217 -14.12 -10.67 12.87
C ARG A 217 -14.04 -11.00 11.39
N TYR A 218 -13.71 -12.24 11.06
CA TYR A 218 -13.63 -12.71 9.69
C TYR A 218 -14.78 -13.68 9.39
N CYS A 219 -15.38 -13.55 8.21
CA CYS A 219 -16.34 -14.53 7.72
C CYS A 219 -15.56 -15.78 7.34
N SER A 220 -15.95 -16.94 7.87
CA SER A 220 -15.29 -18.22 7.60
C SER A 220 -15.87 -18.93 6.38
N SER A 221 -15.15 -19.91 5.85
CA SER A 221 -15.64 -20.78 4.76
C SER A 221 -16.80 -21.71 5.18
N LYS A 222 -17.30 -21.57 6.42
CA LYS A 222 -18.49 -22.25 6.94
C LYS A 222 -19.69 -21.32 7.13
N GLY A 223 -19.59 -20.05 6.72
CA GLY A 223 -20.67 -19.08 6.89
C GLY A 223 -20.85 -18.60 8.33
N GLN A 224 -19.78 -18.63 9.12
CA GLN A 224 -19.78 -18.20 10.51
C GLN A 224 -18.75 -17.09 10.72
N TRP A 225 -19.11 -16.06 11.48
CA TRP A 225 -18.18 -15.05 11.96
C TRP A 225 -17.26 -15.63 13.02
N LEU A 226 -15.96 -15.47 12.82
CA LEU A 226 -14.93 -15.90 13.76
C LEU A 226 -14.13 -14.69 14.26
N PRO A 227 -13.86 -14.58 15.57
CA PRO A 227 -14.44 -15.41 16.64
C PRO A 227 -15.97 -15.25 16.76
N ASN A 228 -16.63 -16.28 17.32
CA ASN A 228 -18.10 -16.31 17.44
C ASN A 228 -18.62 -15.29 18.46
N SER A 229 -17.80 -14.91 19.45
CA SER A 229 -18.09 -13.80 20.35
C SER A 229 -17.87 -12.46 19.65
N SER A 230 -18.86 -11.57 19.74
CA SER A 230 -18.69 -10.17 19.38
C SER A 230 -17.79 -9.48 20.40
N PRO A 231 -16.90 -8.54 19.99
CA PRO A 231 -16.18 -7.70 20.94
C PRO A 231 -17.16 -6.82 21.73
N LEU A 232 -16.68 -6.26 22.84
CA LEU A 232 -17.43 -5.32 23.68
C LEU A 232 -16.60 -4.05 23.88
N CYS A 233 -17.26 -2.90 23.89
CA CYS A 233 -16.65 -1.63 24.27
C CYS A 233 -17.10 -1.27 25.68
N GLU A 234 -16.18 -1.36 26.64
CA GLU A 234 -16.45 -1.02 28.05
C GLU A 234 -15.91 0.37 28.36
N ALA A 235 -16.64 1.15 29.16
CA ALA A 235 -16.19 2.47 29.56
C ALA A 235 -14.84 2.39 30.30
N ILE A 236 -13.92 3.30 29.97
CA ILE A 236 -12.66 3.46 30.70
C ILE A 236 -12.99 4.12 32.03
N VAL A 237 -12.75 3.36 33.10
CA VAL A 237 -13.01 3.81 34.47
C VAL A 237 -11.79 3.53 35.34
N CYS A 238 -11.21 4.58 35.90
CA CYS A 238 -10.08 4.49 36.80
C CYS A 238 -10.44 3.91 38.18
N PRO A 239 -9.48 3.31 38.90
CA PRO A 239 -9.71 2.76 40.23
C PRO A 239 -10.07 3.85 41.24
N ILE A 240 -10.72 3.46 42.34
CA ILE A 240 -11.00 4.37 43.44
C ILE A 240 -9.67 4.74 44.12
N LEU A 241 -9.43 6.04 44.30
CA LEU A 241 -8.23 6.54 44.97
C LEU A 241 -8.36 6.43 46.49
N SER A 242 -7.28 6.00 47.15
CA SER A 242 -7.15 6.05 48.60
C SER A 242 -6.76 7.46 49.06
N HIS A 243 -7.15 7.79 50.29
CA HIS A 243 -6.77 9.05 50.92
C HIS A 243 -5.31 8.98 51.38
N PRO A 244 -4.50 10.03 51.17
CA PRO A 244 -3.15 10.09 51.73
C PRO A 244 -3.21 10.24 53.25
N ILE A 245 -2.14 9.85 53.95
CA ILE A 245 -2.04 10.05 55.40
C ILE A 245 -2.05 11.57 55.67
N ASN A 246 -2.90 12.03 56.60
CA ASN A 246 -3.13 13.45 56.90
C ASN A 246 -3.61 14.26 55.70
N GLY A 247 -4.48 13.69 54.87
CA GLY A 247 -5.14 14.39 53.78
C GLY A 247 -6.32 13.61 53.20
N LYS A 248 -6.93 14.16 52.16
CA LYS A 248 -8.14 13.63 51.53
C LYS A 248 -8.17 13.86 50.02
N VAL A 249 -8.97 13.07 49.33
CA VAL A 249 -9.30 13.26 47.91
C VAL A 249 -10.60 14.07 47.84
N ILE A 250 -10.59 15.20 47.14
CA ILE A 250 -11.72 16.15 47.10
C ILE A 250 -12.70 15.83 45.96
N SER A 251 -12.18 15.49 44.79
CA SER A 251 -12.95 15.12 43.60
C SER A 251 -12.38 13.84 43.03
N SER A 252 -13.23 12.89 42.65
CA SER A 252 -12.78 11.71 41.91
C SER A 252 -13.94 11.16 41.08
N GLN A 253 -14.39 11.94 40.10
CA GLN A 253 -15.05 11.31 38.97
C GLN A 253 -13.99 10.38 38.33
N ARG A 254 -14.37 9.17 37.92
CA ARG A 254 -13.41 8.10 37.55
C ARG A 254 -13.39 7.84 36.04
N ARG A 255 -14.01 8.68 35.24
CA ARG A 255 -14.06 8.54 33.78
C ARG A 255 -12.76 9.03 33.18
N LEU A 256 -12.50 8.62 31.95
CA LEU A 256 -11.37 9.10 31.16
C LEU A 256 -11.28 10.64 31.21
N HIS A 257 -10.06 11.16 31.40
CA HIS A 257 -9.74 12.59 31.53
C HIS A 257 -10.30 13.30 32.76
N ASP A 258 -11.04 12.63 33.65
CA ASP A 258 -11.43 13.24 34.92
C ASP A 258 -10.19 13.54 35.77
N VAL A 259 -10.27 14.64 36.53
CA VAL A 259 -9.19 15.12 37.40
C VAL A 259 -9.55 14.88 38.86
N ALA A 260 -8.67 14.15 39.55
CA ALA A 260 -8.72 13.96 40.99
C ALA A 260 -7.80 14.94 41.71
N ASN A 261 -8.35 15.61 42.71
CA ASN A 261 -7.64 16.60 43.52
C ASN A 261 -7.37 16.09 44.93
N TYR A 262 -6.17 16.37 45.45
CA TYR A 262 -5.77 16.06 46.80
C TYR A 262 -5.66 17.32 47.67
N GLU A 263 -6.13 17.23 48.90
CA GLU A 263 -5.98 18.26 49.94
C GLU A 263 -5.28 17.63 51.14
N CYS A 264 -4.33 18.34 51.75
CA CYS A 264 -3.80 17.94 53.04
C CYS A 264 -4.67 18.47 54.17
N ASP A 265 -4.70 17.74 55.28
CA ASP A 265 -5.33 18.20 56.51
C ASP A 265 -4.62 19.44 57.06
N ARG A 266 -5.28 20.17 57.96
CA ARG A 266 -4.69 21.36 58.57
C ARG A 266 -3.33 21.05 59.20
N HIS A 267 -2.39 22.00 59.04
CA HIS A 267 -0.99 21.91 59.49
C HIS A 267 -0.10 20.95 58.68
N PHE A 268 -0.58 20.44 57.55
CA PHE A 268 0.22 19.69 56.59
C PHE A 268 0.25 20.40 55.24
N ASN A 269 1.39 20.28 54.54
CA ASN A 269 1.56 20.80 53.19
C ASN A 269 1.74 19.65 52.20
N LEU A 270 1.19 19.82 51.01
CA LEU A 270 1.21 18.82 49.96
C LEU A 270 2.59 18.80 49.29
N SER A 271 3.20 17.62 49.26
CA SER A 271 4.48 17.35 48.61
C SER A 271 4.24 16.39 47.45
N GLY A 272 4.27 16.93 46.23
CA GLY A 272 4.00 16.20 44.99
C GLY A 272 3.04 17.00 44.09
N ASN A 273 2.47 16.33 43.08
CA ASN A 273 1.39 16.89 42.27
C ASN A 273 0.06 16.77 43.04
N ASN A 274 -0.69 17.86 43.16
CA ASN A 274 -2.00 17.88 43.81
C ASN A 274 -3.11 17.26 42.93
N GLU A 275 -2.84 17.06 41.64
CA GLU A 275 -3.77 16.57 40.65
C GLU A 275 -3.32 15.24 40.03
N ARG A 276 -4.29 14.35 39.78
CA ARG A 276 -4.10 13.14 38.98
C ARG A 276 -5.21 13.05 37.93
N ILE A 277 -4.87 12.63 36.73
CA ILE A 277 -5.78 12.56 35.58
C ILE A 277 -6.02 11.10 35.24
N CYS A 278 -7.27 10.71 35.00
CA CYS A 278 -7.59 9.37 34.53
C CYS A 278 -7.17 9.19 33.07
N GLN A 279 -6.32 8.20 32.79
CA GLN A 279 -5.67 7.98 31.50
C GLN A 279 -6.39 6.91 30.66
N GLU A 280 -6.03 6.80 29.39
CA GLU A 280 -6.62 5.87 28.42
C GLU A 280 -6.45 4.39 28.79
N ASP A 281 -5.40 4.06 29.55
CA ASP A 281 -5.16 2.71 30.06
C ASP A 281 -6.03 2.36 31.28
N GLY A 282 -6.85 3.31 31.76
CA GLY A 282 -7.67 3.19 32.94
C GLY A 282 -6.89 3.35 34.25
N SER A 283 -5.69 3.92 34.21
CA SER A 283 -4.89 4.25 35.39
C SER A 283 -4.89 5.76 35.68
N TRP A 284 -4.56 6.13 36.92
CA TRP A 284 -4.39 7.53 37.30
C TRP A 284 -2.94 7.96 37.05
N SER A 285 -2.76 9.13 36.44
CA SER A 285 -1.42 9.69 36.15
C SER A 285 -0.60 9.91 37.43
N GLY A 286 0.72 9.70 37.34
CA GLY A 286 1.67 10.03 38.41
C GLY A 286 1.45 9.26 39.72
N ASP A 287 2.16 9.67 40.76
CA ASP A 287 2.13 9.04 42.08
C ASP A 287 1.18 9.75 43.05
N VAL A 288 0.76 9.05 44.10
CA VAL A 288 -0.04 9.64 45.18
C VAL A 288 0.80 10.69 45.93
N PRO A 289 0.32 11.94 46.10
CA PRO A 289 1.06 12.96 46.83
C PRO A 289 1.16 12.65 48.32
N THR A 290 2.18 13.21 48.98
CA THR A 290 2.41 13.03 50.42
C THR A 290 2.13 14.31 51.18
N CYS A 291 1.42 14.22 52.30
CA CYS A 291 1.21 15.36 53.19
C CYS A 291 2.29 15.40 54.26
N LYS A 292 3.15 16.41 54.18
CA LYS A 292 4.26 16.62 55.12
C LYS A 292 3.85 17.63 56.16
N GLU A 293 4.20 17.40 57.42
CA GLU A 293 3.90 18.32 58.51
C GLU A 293 4.59 19.67 58.25
N ILE A 294 3.86 20.76 58.40
CA ILE A 294 4.41 22.11 58.26
C ILE A 294 5.23 22.42 59.51
N THR A 295 6.53 22.60 59.30
CA THR A 295 7.46 23.04 60.32
C THR A 295 8.11 24.35 59.88
N CYS A 296 8.19 25.31 60.79
CA CYS A 296 8.98 26.52 60.55
C CYS A 296 10.47 26.19 60.76
N PHE A 297 11.33 26.78 59.91
CA PHE A 297 12.77 26.67 60.06
C PHE A 297 13.20 27.03 61.49
N ASP A 298 13.99 26.15 62.12
CA ASP A 298 14.64 26.43 63.39
C ASP A 298 15.54 27.65 63.17
N PRO A 299 15.29 28.80 63.83
CA PRO A 299 16.08 30.01 63.64
C PRO A 299 17.59 29.83 63.88
N GLY A 300 18.02 28.68 64.42
CA GLY A 300 19.41 28.36 64.69
C GLY A 300 19.94 29.20 65.86
N GLU A 301 21.26 29.16 66.08
CA GLU A 301 21.91 30.09 67.01
C GLU A 301 21.91 31.52 66.44
N LEU A 302 20.78 32.22 66.58
CA LEU A 302 20.68 33.64 66.31
C LEU A 302 21.59 34.40 67.29
N GLN A 303 22.52 35.20 66.77
CA GLN A 303 23.45 35.97 67.61
C GLN A 303 22.68 36.89 68.57
N HIS A 304 22.96 36.73 69.86
CA HIS A 304 22.40 37.54 70.95
C HIS A 304 20.87 37.49 71.09
N VAL A 305 20.19 36.53 70.47
CA VAL A 305 18.73 36.30 70.57
C VAL A 305 18.47 34.96 71.27
N ARG A 306 17.58 34.97 72.26
CA ARG A 306 17.04 33.77 72.88
C ARG A 306 15.63 33.50 72.37
N VAL A 307 15.39 32.31 71.83
CA VAL A 307 14.06 31.84 71.43
C VAL A 307 13.38 31.14 72.62
N ILE A 308 12.13 31.48 72.89
CA ILE A 308 11.33 30.88 73.97
C ILE A 308 10.00 30.37 73.38
N PRO A 309 9.63 29.09 73.58
CA PRO A 309 10.39 28.02 74.23
C PRO A 309 11.55 27.50 73.37
N GLN A 310 12.62 26.98 74.00
CA GLN A 310 13.72 26.31 73.29
C GLN A 310 13.25 24.94 72.80
N LYS A 311 12.84 24.87 71.54
CA LYS A 311 12.54 23.64 70.82
C LYS A 311 13.34 23.63 69.52
N THR A 312 13.69 22.44 69.05
CA THR A 312 14.43 22.22 67.79
C THR A 312 13.53 22.16 66.56
N SER A 313 12.21 22.16 66.74
CA SER A 313 11.21 22.17 65.66
C SER A 313 9.91 22.79 66.17
N HIS A 314 9.32 23.66 65.35
CA HIS A 314 8.10 24.38 65.64
C HIS A 314 7.04 24.05 64.58
N LYS A 315 5.86 23.62 65.05
CA LYS A 315 4.73 23.24 64.18
C LYS A 315 3.96 24.49 63.74
N ALA A 316 3.27 24.43 62.61
CA ALA A 316 2.34 25.47 62.21
C ALA A 316 1.37 25.80 63.36
N GLY A 317 1.21 27.09 63.66
CA GLY A 317 0.43 27.58 64.79
C GLY A 317 1.24 27.87 66.07
N ASP A 318 2.45 27.31 66.21
CA ASP A 318 3.31 27.57 67.38
C ASP A 318 3.68 29.06 67.51
N LEU A 319 3.70 29.56 68.74
CA LEU A 319 4.10 30.93 69.07
C LEU A 319 5.46 30.91 69.76
N VAL A 320 6.41 31.66 69.21
CA VAL A 320 7.73 31.88 69.81
C VAL A 320 7.94 33.33 70.19
N ILE A 321 8.77 33.56 71.20
CA ILE A 321 9.22 34.89 71.61
C ILE A 321 10.73 34.97 71.39
N PHE A 322 11.14 35.88 70.51
CA PHE A 322 12.53 36.28 70.36
C PHE A 322 12.86 37.34 71.41
N LYS A 323 13.78 37.04 72.33
CA LYS A 323 14.20 37.96 73.40
C LYS A 323 15.70 38.28 73.25
N CYS A 324 16.07 39.55 73.20
CA CYS A 324 17.47 39.94 73.18
C CYS A 324 18.18 39.56 74.50
N LYS A 325 19.43 39.09 74.42
CA LYS A 325 20.23 38.69 75.57
C LYS A 325 20.72 39.89 76.40
N TYR A 326 21.09 40.98 75.71
CA TYR A 326 21.71 42.17 76.32
C TYR A 326 20.83 43.43 76.26
N ALA A 327 19.58 43.32 75.77
CA ALA A 327 18.65 44.44 75.65
C ALA A 327 17.22 44.05 76.07
N PHE A 328 16.42 45.01 76.53
CA PHE A 328 15.01 44.80 76.93
C PHE A 328 14.05 44.79 75.74
N HIS A 329 14.48 44.22 74.60
CA HIS A 329 13.66 44.13 73.39
C HIS A 329 13.21 42.68 73.14
N GLN A 330 11.93 42.49 72.86
CA GLN A 330 11.36 41.18 72.53
C GLN A 330 10.30 41.30 71.42
N THR A 331 10.21 40.29 70.56
CA THR A 331 9.22 40.20 69.48
C THR A 331 8.61 38.80 69.47
N SER A 332 7.27 38.73 69.44
CA SER A 332 6.55 37.47 69.26
C SER A 332 6.33 37.16 67.78
N SER A 333 6.49 35.90 67.41
CA SER A 333 6.30 35.40 66.03
C SER A 333 5.54 34.09 66.05
N LYS A 334 4.57 33.96 65.15
CA LYS A 334 3.73 32.76 65.00
C LYS A 334 4.17 32.00 63.76
N CYS A 335 4.32 30.69 63.86
CA CYS A 335 4.57 29.84 62.69
C CYS A 335 3.31 29.79 61.82
N LEU A 336 3.39 30.30 60.59
CA LEU A 336 2.28 30.35 59.64
C LEU A 336 2.13 29.02 58.90
N GLU A 337 0.96 28.80 58.29
CA GLU A 337 0.71 27.63 57.42
C GLU A 337 1.55 27.65 56.13
N SER A 338 2.21 28.77 55.80
CA SER A 338 3.22 28.83 54.75
C SER A 338 4.56 28.19 55.13
N GLY A 339 4.77 27.85 56.40
CA GLY A 339 6.08 27.45 56.92
C GLY A 339 7.00 28.64 57.25
N GLU A 340 6.50 29.87 57.14
CA GLU A 340 7.23 31.09 57.52
C GLU A 340 6.83 31.62 58.90
N TRP A 341 7.76 32.31 59.55
CA TRP A 341 7.51 33.05 60.78
C TRP A 341 6.77 34.36 60.48
N SER A 342 5.66 34.63 61.17
CA SER A 342 4.83 35.83 60.96
C SER A 342 5.58 37.16 61.15
N LYS A 343 6.66 37.13 61.94
CA LYS A 343 7.63 38.21 62.10
C LYS A 343 9.06 37.65 62.09
N ARG A 344 9.99 38.38 61.47
CA ARG A 344 11.42 38.06 61.50
C ARG A 344 12.02 38.33 62.89
N PRO A 345 13.12 37.65 63.28
CA PRO A 345 13.81 37.93 64.53
C PRO A 345 14.37 39.37 64.57
N PRO A 346 14.37 40.04 65.74
CA PRO A 346 14.95 41.37 65.90
C PRO A 346 16.49 41.35 65.89
N LEU A 347 17.12 42.42 65.39
CA LEU A 347 18.57 42.62 65.48
C LEU A 347 18.94 43.05 66.91
N CYS A 348 19.72 42.24 67.62
CA CYS A 348 20.11 42.51 69.00
C CYS A 348 21.57 43.01 69.09
N PRO A 349 21.83 44.14 69.78
CA PRO A 349 23.19 44.62 70.00
C PRO A 349 23.99 43.64 70.87
N GLY A 350 25.29 43.55 70.59
CA GLY A 350 26.24 42.76 71.39
C GLY A 350 26.57 43.39 72.75
N PRO A 351 27.38 42.72 73.58
CA PRO A 351 27.79 43.25 74.87
C PRO A 351 28.64 44.52 74.68
N THR A 352 28.15 45.66 75.20
CA THR A 352 28.91 46.91 75.22
C THR A 352 30.00 46.83 76.29
N THR A 353 31.25 46.68 75.88
CA THR A 353 32.41 47.08 76.70
C THR A 353 32.75 48.53 76.37
N GLU A 354 32.69 49.39 77.38
CA GLU A 354 33.15 50.77 77.30
C GLU A 354 34.62 50.83 76.85
N SER A 355 34.92 51.56 75.77
CA SER A 355 36.11 52.42 75.71
C SER A 355 36.12 53.33 74.48
N SER A 356 36.51 54.57 74.78
CA SER A 356 37.00 55.66 73.91
C SER A 356 36.04 56.31 72.92
N LEU A 357 35.60 57.51 73.34
CA LEU A 357 35.30 58.66 72.50
C LEU A 357 36.40 58.91 71.45
N SER A 358 35.98 59.37 70.27
CA SER A 358 36.66 60.49 69.60
C SER A 358 35.60 61.33 68.89
N SER A 359 35.45 62.54 69.41
CA SER A 359 34.67 63.63 68.85
C SER A 359 35.29 64.17 67.56
N THR A 360 34.46 64.62 66.62
CA THR A 360 34.72 65.87 65.88
C THR A 360 33.44 66.38 65.21
N ASN A 361 32.92 67.46 65.80
CA ASN A 361 32.28 68.64 65.22
C ASN A 361 31.26 68.50 64.06
N THR A 362 30.02 68.87 64.41
CA THR A 362 28.93 69.49 63.60
C THR A 362 29.37 70.81 62.91
N PRO A 363 28.68 71.37 61.87
CA PRO A 363 27.21 71.51 61.83
C PRO A 363 26.47 71.45 60.46
N SER A 364 25.19 71.05 60.58
CA SER A 364 23.96 71.49 59.87
C SER A 364 23.94 71.69 58.35
N PHE A 365 23.10 70.93 57.65
CA PHE A 365 22.03 71.40 56.75
C PHE A 365 21.08 70.22 56.40
N GLU A 366 19.84 70.27 56.87
CA GLU A 366 18.66 69.54 56.32
C GLU A 366 18.08 70.36 55.15
N PRO A 367 17.20 69.82 54.25
CA PRO A 367 16.25 68.73 54.47
C PRO A 367 16.06 67.71 53.32
N ASP A 368 15.35 66.62 53.65
CA ASP A 368 14.51 65.75 52.81
C ASP A 368 15.09 65.06 51.56
N VAL A 369 15.39 63.76 51.71
CA VAL A 369 15.32 62.78 50.61
C VAL A 369 14.43 61.61 51.03
N ASP A 370 13.36 61.44 50.28
CA ASP A 370 12.35 60.39 50.36
C ASP A 370 12.90 58.97 50.15
N ILE A 371 12.52 58.08 51.07
CA ILE A 371 11.74 56.83 50.87
C ILE A 371 12.16 55.85 49.74
N ASN A 372 12.43 54.60 50.18
CA ASN A 372 12.48 53.31 49.45
C ASN A 372 13.70 53.11 48.51
N VAL A 373 14.38 51.97 48.42
CA VAL A 373 13.88 50.60 48.20
C VAL A 373 15.01 49.64 48.57
N ALA A 374 14.70 48.63 49.40
CA ALA A 374 15.51 47.42 49.51
C ALA A 374 15.84 46.90 48.10
N ARG A 375 17.10 46.62 47.76
CA ARG A 375 17.40 45.87 46.51
C ARG A 375 16.71 44.51 46.60
N LYS A 376 15.48 44.47 46.13
CA LYS A 376 14.71 43.28 45.87
C LYS A 376 15.51 42.56 44.79
N ALA A 377 16.06 41.39 45.11
CA ALA A 377 16.59 40.53 44.07
C ALA A 377 15.45 40.32 43.05
N SER A 378 15.68 40.80 41.84
CA SER A 378 14.74 40.88 40.73
C SER A 378 15.52 40.39 39.53
N CYS A 379 14.92 39.53 38.71
CA CYS A 379 15.58 39.04 37.51
C CYS A 379 15.72 40.18 36.50
N ASP A 380 16.80 40.14 35.72
CA ASP A 380 16.99 41.03 34.57
C ASP A 380 16.00 40.67 33.45
N ASP A 381 15.73 41.59 32.52
CA ASP A 381 14.81 41.32 31.40
C ASP A 381 15.37 40.18 30.50
N PRO A 382 14.65 39.05 30.33
CA PRO A 382 15.12 37.91 29.54
C PRO A 382 15.17 38.19 28.03
N GLY A 383 14.66 39.32 27.54
CA GLY A 383 14.75 39.71 26.13
C GLY A 383 13.58 39.22 25.26
N LYS A 384 13.66 39.47 23.95
CA LYS A 384 12.61 39.12 22.98
C LYS A 384 13.12 38.04 22.01
N ILE A 385 12.21 37.18 21.54
CA ILE A 385 12.51 36.17 20.52
C ILE A 385 12.03 36.65 19.14
N LYS A 386 12.58 36.11 18.05
CA LYS A 386 12.19 36.48 16.68
C LYS A 386 10.92 35.72 16.27
N ASN A 387 9.98 36.41 15.59
CA ASN A 387 8.69 35.88 15.14
C ASN A 387 7.83 35.32 16.29
N GLY A 388 7.85 36.01 17.43
CA GLY A 388 7.11 35.62 18.62
C GLY A 388 6.96 36.79 19.59
N GLU A 389 5.89 36.74 20.36
CA GLU A 389 5.53 37.69 21.39
C GLU A 389 5.79 37.12 22.79
N ARG A 390 5.83 38.00 23.78
CA ARG A 390 6.00 37.62 25.18
C ARG A 390 4.92 38.23 26.05
N ILE A 391 4.38 37.42 26.96
CA ILE A 391 3.43 37.83 28.00
C ILE A 391 4.21 37.97 29.30
N PHE A 392 4.23 39.19 29.82
CA PHE A 392 5.11 39.60 30.89
C PHE A 392 4.35 39.72 32.22
N VAL A 393 4.62 38.82 33.19
CA VAL A 393 3.92 38.81 34.48
C VAL A 393 4.67 39.62 35.55
N GLY A 394 6.00 39.79 35.41
CA GLY A 394 6.83 40.60 36.31
C GLY A 394 8.32 40.23 36.28
N LEU A 395 9.18 41.06 36.89
CA LEU A 395 10.63 40.78 37.09
C LEU A 395 10.97 40.31 38.51
N SER A 396 10.00 40.27 39.43
CA SER A 396 10.25 39.86 40.82
C SER A 396 10.51 38.35 40.91
N ILE A 397 11.20 37.90 41.96
CA ILE A 397 11.34 36.47 42.29
C ILE A 397 9.97 35.77 42.21
N ASN A 398 9.96 34.58 41.61
CA ASN A 398 8.79 33.75 41.33
C ASN A 398 7.83 34.29 40.24
N SER A 399 8.19 35.38 39.55
CA SER A 399 7.48 35.82 38.34
C SER A 399 7.81 34.93 37.16
N SER A 400 6.92 34.87 36.18
CA SER A 400 7.14 34.13 34.94
C SER A 400 7.01 35.01 33.70
N VAL A 401 7.67 34.58 32.63
CA VAL A 401 7.53 35.17 31.29
C VAL A 401 7.22 34.04 30.33
N THR A 402 6.11 34.17 29.60
CA THR A 402 5.67 33.18 28.62
C THR A 402 5.81 33.74 27.22
N TYR A 403 6.42 32.96 26.33
CA TYR A 403 6.62 33.27 24.93
C TYR A 403 5.62 32.50 24.07
N THR A 404 5.09 33.16 23.06
CA THR A 404 4.17 32.62 22.07
C THR A 404 4.67 33.00 20.68
N CYS A 405 4.56 32.11 19.70
CA CYS A 405 4.98 32.43 18.34
C CYS A 405 3.89 33.15 17.56
N GLU A 406 4.30 33.99 16.60
CA GLU A 406 3.39 34.61 15.63
C GLU A 406 2.82 33.56 14.66
N ASP A 407 1.70 33.88 14.02
CA ASP A 407 0.97 32.96 13.13
C ASP A 407 1.89 32.33 12.06
N GLY A 408 1.85 30.99 11.99
CA GLY A 408 2.66 30.21 11.04
C GLY A 408 4.05 29.80 11.53
N TYR A 409 4.36 30.06 12.80
CA TYR A 409 5.57 29.56 13.48
C TYR A 409 5.21 28.68 14.68
N GLU A 410 5.99 27.63 14.92
CA GLU A 410 5.86 26.73 16.07
C GLU A 410 6.98 26.99 17.09
N LEU A 411 6.60 26.99 18.38
CA LEU A 411 7.53 27.23 19.48
C LEU A 411 8.35 25.98 19.80
N ARG A 412 9.67 26.06 19.61
CA ARG A 412 10.61 24.97 19.93
C ARG A 412 11.36 25.28 21.22
N GLY A 413 11.11 24.48 22.25
CA GLY A 413 11.68 24.64 23.59
C GLY A 413 10.60 24.88 24.65
N ARG A 414 11.00 25.18 25.89
CA ARG A 414 10.06 25.56 26.95
C ARG A 414 9.65 27.02 26.75
N GLY A 415 8.35 27.25 26.55
CA GLY A 415 7.79 28.58 26.29
C GLY A 415 7.76 29.51 27.50
N THR A 416 7.92 29.00 28.72
CA THR A 416 7.82 29.79 29.95
C THR A 416 9.11 29.71 30.76
N LEU A 417 9.62 30.87 31.17
CA LEU A 417 10.76 31.03 32.08
C LEU A 417 10.27 31.51 33.45
N PHE A 418 10.95 31.09 34.51
CA PHE A 418 10.65 31.42 35.91
C PHE A 418 11.82 32.15 36.57
N CYS A 419 11.53 33.26 37.25
CA CYS A 419 12.53 34.02 37.98
C CYS A 419 12.84 33.34 39.32
N MET A 420 14.05 32.81 39.47
CA MET A 420 14.48 32.05 40.63
C MET A 420 14.91 32.97 41.78
N GLU A 421 14.96 32.45 43.00
CA GLU A 421 15.32 33.20 44.22
C GLU A 421 16.74 33.79 44.20
N ASN A 422 17.62 33.28 43.32
CA ASN A 422 18.96 33.79 43.09
C ASN A 422 19.00 35.01 42.14
N GLY A 423 17.85 35.52 41.69
CA GLY A 423 17.74 36.65 40.76
C GLY A 423 18.11 36.31 39.31
N LYS A 424 18.13 35.02 38.93
CA LYS A 424 18.32 34.54 37.55
C LYS A 424 17.12 33.76 37.06
N TRP A 425 16.94 33.69 35.75
CA TRP A 425 15.92 32.82 35.14
C TRP A 425 16.33 31.35 35.25
N ASP A 426 15.33 30.46 35.34
CA ASP A 426 15.51 29.01 35.40
C ASP A 426 16.22 28.42 34.16
N LEU A 427 16.17 29.13 33.03
CA LEU A 427 16.80 28.77 31.77
C LEU A 427 17.64 29.91 31.20
N ASP A 428 18.89 29.61 30.83
CA ASP A 428 19.79 30.56 30.14
C ASP A 428 19.51 30.68 28.63
N LYS A 429 18.65 29.82 28.06
CA LYS A 429 18.32 29.79 26.62
C LYS A 429 16.84 30.05 26.39
N LEU A 430 16.55 31.07 25.57
CA LEU A 430 15.18 31.40 25.16
C LEU A 430 14.63 30.39 24.13
N PRO A 431 13.30 30.19 24.07
CA PRO A 431 12.65 29.37 23.04
C PRO A 431 12.78 30.00 21.65
N ILE A 432 12.69 29.17 20.60
CA ILE A 432 12.85 29.62 19.21
C ILE A 432 11.58 29.31 18.42
N CYS A 433 11.04 30.30 17.72
CA CYS A 433 9.95 30.12 16.78
C CYS A 433 10.50 29.64 15.43
N VAL A 434 10.10 28.44 15.03
CA VAL A 434 10.52 27.83 13.76
C VAL A 434 9.31 27.66 12.85
N LYS A 435 9.46 27.91 11.54
CA LYS A 435 8.41 27.52 10.60
C LYS A 435 8.33 26.00 10.57
N PRO A 436 7.14 25.38 10.72
CA PRO A 436 7.01 23.95 10.46
C PRO A 436 7.46 23.68 9.03
N LEU A 437 8.29 22.65 8.83
CA LEU A 437 8.65 22.23 7.48
C LEU A 437 7.35 21.97 6.74
N SER A 438 7.10 22.75 5.67
CA SER A 438 6.05 22.44 4.72
C SER A 438 6.39 21.08 4.12
N VAL A 439 5.82 20.02 4.70
CA VAL A 439 5.75 18.71 4.06
C VAL A 439 5.11 19.00 2.71
N PRO A 440 5.80 18.77 1.57
CA PRO A 440 5.18 18.99 0.28
C PRO A 440 3.90 18.18 0.29
N SER A 441 2.77 18.87 0.07
CA SER A 441 1.43 18.32 0.21
C SER A 441 1.40 16.94 -0.43
N ILE A 442 0.78 15.96 0.21
CA ILE A 442 0.59 14.59 -0.32
C ILE A 442 0.05 14.65 -1.77
N ILE A 443 -0.69 15.71 -2.11
CA ILE A 443 -1.13 16.08 -3.45
C ILE A 443 0.03 16.18 -4.46
N GLY A 444 1.18 16.79 -4.13
CA GLY A 444 2.34 16.91 -5.00
C GLY A 444 3.07 15.59 -5.24
N ILE A 445 3.12 14.71 -4.23
CA ILE A 445 3.69 13.36 -4.38
C ILE A 445 2.75 12.50 -5.24
N VAL A 446 1.44 12.58 -4.99
CA VAL A 446 0.42 11.86 -5.77
C VAL A 446 0.39 12.34 -7.23
N LEU A 447 0.50 13.65 -7.47
CA LEU A 447 0.63 14.22 -8.81
C LEU A 447 1.94 13.81 -9.49
N GLY A 448 3.06 13.78 -8.76
CA GLY A 448 4.34 13.29 -9.26
C GLY A 448 4.29 11.82 -9.67
N VAL A 449 3.68 10.97 -8.84
CA VAL A 449 3.49 9.54 -9.12
C VAL A 449 2.52 9.35 -10.31
N LEU A 450 1.43 10.11 -10.38
CA LEU A 450 0.52 10.11 -11.52
C LEU A 450 1.22 10.51 -12.82
N ILE A 451 2.06 11.54 -12.79
CA ILE A 451 2.84 11.98 -13.95
C ILE A 451 3.83 10.88 -14.37
N LEU A 452 4.51 10.23 -13.44
CA LEU A 452 5.43 9.11 -13.74
C LEU A 452 4.70 7.90 -14.33
N VAL A 453 3.50 7.57 -13.82
CA VAL A 453 2.65 6.51 -14.38
C VAL A 453 2.18 6.88 -15.78
N ILE A 454 1.75 8.12 -16.01
CA ILE A 454 1.33 8.61 -17.33
C ILE A 454 2.52 8.55 -18.31
N ILE A 455 3.71 8.98 -17.92
CA ILE A 455 4.93 8.88 -18.72
C ILE A 455 5.23 7.40 -19.04
N GLY A 456 5.16 6.52 -18.05
CA GLY A 456 5.36 5.07 -18.25
C GLY A 456 4.37 4.45 -19.24
N VAL A 457 3.09 4.83 -19.15
CA VAL A 457 2.04 4.41 -20.08
C VAL A 457 2.30 4.96 -21.50
N CYS A 458 2.67 6.24 -21.63
CA CYS A 458 3.04 6.84 -22.90
C CYS A 458 4.26 6.16 -23.54
N VAL A 459 5.30 5.85 -22.76
CA VAL A 459 6.48 5.12 -23.23
C VAL A 459 6.12 3.70 -23.66
N TYR A 460 5.27 3.00 -22.89
CA TYR A 460 4.79 1.66 -23.25
C TYR A 460 4.01 1.67 -24.58
N PHE A 461 3.06 2.60 -24.75
CA PHE A 461 2.32 2.73 -26.01
C PHE A 461 3.20 3.17 -27.17
N TRP A 462 4.19 4.04 -26.95
CA TRP A 462 5.17 4.42 -27.95
C TRP A 462 6.03 3.23 -28.38
N TYR A 463 6.50 2.41 -27.42
CA TYR A 463 7.27 1.20 -27.69
C TYR A 463 6.43 0.17 -28.47
N ARG A 464 5.17 -0.04 -28.06
CA ARG A 464 4.24 -0.96 -28.73
C ARG A 464 3.86 -0.48 -30.13
N TRP A 465 3.73 0.83 -30.33
CA TRP A 465 3.51 1.42 -31.66
C TRP A 465 4.75 1.27 -32.54
N ARG A 466 5.96 1.49 -31.99
CA ARG A 466 7.24 1.29 -32.67
C ARG A 466 7.42 -0.16 -33.11
N GLU A 467 7.08 -1.14 -32.27
CA GLU A 467 7.11 -2.55 -32.65
C GLU A 467 6.17 -2.88 -33.82
N LYS A 468 4.93 -2.36 -33.80
CA LYS A 468 3.99 -2.56 -34.91
C LYS A 468 4.50 -1.91 -36.21
N LYS A 469 5.19 -0.78 -36.12
CA LYS A 469 5.77 -0.09 -37.28
C LYS A 469 7.01 -0.81 -37.84
N ILE A 470 7.83 -1.42 -36.98
CA ILE A 470 9.00 -2.22 -37.38
C ILE A 470 8.56 -3.55 -38.01
N ARG A 471 7.52 -4.23 -37.49
CA ARG A 471 6.94 -5.42 -38.13
C ARG A 471 6.35 -5.11 -39.52
N GLY A 472 5.70 -3.95 -39.67
CA GLY A 472 5.19 -3.49 -40.98
C GLY A 472 6.25 -3.13 -42.03
N TYR A 473 7.51 -2.90 -41.63
CA TYR A 473 8.63 -2.71 -42.54
C TYR A 473 9.40 -4.02 -42.82
N GLY A 474 9.39 -4.97 -41.89
CA GLY A 474 10.00 -6.30 -42.04
C GLY A 474 9.32 -7.16 -43.11
N ASP A 475 7.99 -7.16 -43.16
CA ASP A 475 7.22 -7.94 -44.15
C ASP A 475 7.35 -7.39 -45.59
N LYS A 476 7.66 -6.10 -45.75
CA LYS A 476 7.92 -5.52 -47.08
C LYS A 476 9.35 -5.77 -47.60
N SER A 477 10.31 -6.07 -46.72
CA SER A 477 11.69 -6.43 -47.14
C SER A 477 11.86 -7.94 -47.40
N LYS A 478 11.15 -8.80 -46.65
CA LYS A 478 11.22 -10.27 -46.84
C LYS A 478 10.52 -10.77 -48.10
N ALA A 479 9.64 -9.97 -48.71
CA ALA A 479 9.03 -10.28 -50.00
C ALA A 479 9.94 -9.97 -51.21
N LEU A 480 11.10 -9.33 -51.02
CA LEU A 480 12.01 -8.91 -52.11
C LEU A 480 13.39 -9.57 -52.08
N THR A 481 13.66 -10.51 -51.15
CA THR A 481 14.97 -11.20 -51.06
C THR A 481 14.88 -12.72 -50.99
N ALA A 482 13.73 -13.32 -51.34
CA ALA A 482 13.55 -14.78 -51.38
C ALA A 482 13.72 -15.39 -52.78
N ASP A 483 14.41 -14.69 -53.71
CA ASP A 483 14.65 -15.17 -55.09
C ASP A 483 16.14 -15.18 -55.46
N ALA A 484 17.03 -15.20 -54.47
CA ALA A 484 18.46 -15.35 -54.70
C ALA A 484 19.10 -16.14 -53.57
N THR A 485 19.36 -17.43 -53.84
CA THR A 485 20.60 -18.19 -53.58
C THR A 485 20.28 -19.66 -53.30
N ASP A 486 19.93 -20.41 -54.33
CA ASP A 486 20.51 -21.74 -54.52
C ASP A 486 21.93 -21.51 -55.06
N LEU A 487 22.96 -21.93 -54.32
CA LEU A 487 24.26 -22.45 -54.80
C LEU A 487 25.29 -22.50 -53.66
N GLU A 488 25.81 -23.71 -53.47
CA GLU A 488 27.16 -24.06 -52.98
C GLU A 488 27.50 -23.92 -51.49
N GLU A 489 27.42 -25.04 -50.76
CA GLU A 489 28.17 -25.29 -49.53
C GLU A 489 29.24 -26.38 -49.82
N ILE A 490 30.50 -25.95 -50.02
CA ILE A 490 31.70 -26.80 -49.93
C ILE A 490 32.76 -26.05 -49.10
N ALA A 491 33.41 -26.81 -48.22
CA ALA A 491 34.54 -26.48 -47.34
C ALA A 491 34.16 -25.69 -46.07
N GLY A 492 34.55 -26.08 -44.85
CA GLY A 492 35.59 -27.00 -44.43
C GLY A 492 36.34 -26.38 -43.26
N LEU A 493 36.28 -27.07 -42.11
CA LEU A 493 37.32 -27.16 -41.06
C LEU A 493 37.79 -25.94 -40.24
N GLU A 494 37.79 -26.21 -38.93
CA GLU A 494 38.78 -25.86 -37.90
C GLU A 494 38.58 -24.68 -36.94
N SER A 495 38.36 -25.08 -35.68
CA SER A 495 39.17 -24.76 -34.49
C SER A 495 39.05 -23.38 -33.85
N GLY A 496 38.84 -23.38 -32.53
CA GLY A 496 39.32 -22.28 -31.68
C GLY A 496 38.51 -21.98 -30.43
N LYS A 497 38.78 -22.73 -29.36
CA LYS A 497 38.47 -22.47 -27.95
C LYS A 497 38.40 -20.98 -27.54
N LYS A 498 37.28 -20.57 -26.92
CA LYS A 498 37.05 -20.14 -25.50
C LYS A 498 38.11 -19.24 -24.77
N PRO A 499 37.74 -18.47 -23.70
CA PRO A 499 37.40 -17.03 -23.79
C PRO A 499 38.04 -16.12 -22.67
N ILE A 500 37.83 -14.78 -22.75
CA ILE A 500 37.89 -13.73 -21.67
C ILE A 500 39.32 -13.48 -21.07
N PRO A 501 39.75 -12.32 -20.49
CA PRO A 501 39.11 -11.03 -20.07
C PRO A 501 39.75 -9.77 -20.74
N VAL A 502 39.32 -8.52 -20.51
CA VAL A 502 39.77 -7.65 -19.39
C VAL A 502 38.98 -6.33 -19.39
N THR A 503 38.70 -5.89 -18.16
CA THR A 503 38.07 -4.66 -17.69
C THR A 503 39.02 -3.44 -17.76
N VAL A 504 38.42 -2.23 -17.68
CA VAL A 504 39.00 -0.92 -17.28
C VAL A 504 39.51 0.00 -18.39
N LEU A 505 38.70 1.01 -18.74
CA LEU A 505 38.87 2.41 -18.28
C LEU A 505 37.53 3.13 -18.30
#